data_AF-A0A0F9AH85-F1
#
_entry.id   AF-A0A0F9AH85-F1
#
_cell.length_a   1.000
_cell.length_b   1.000
_cell.length_c   1.000
_cell.angle_alpha   90.00
_cell.angle_beta   90.00
_cell.angle_gamma   90.00
#
_symmetry.space_group_name_H-M   'P 1'
#
loop_
_entity.id
_entity.type
_entity.pdbx_description
1 polymer ?
#
loop_
_entity_poly.entity_id
_entity_poly.type
_entity_poly.pdbx_seq_one_letter_code
_entity_poly.pdbx_strand_id
1 'polypeptide(L)'
;MTEMITTTDKRVQDIMVNMRRRVQLDRDKQDQIKENWKEIRRLGFGFAEGVSPPSVLDYEEGRMLHEILPDGAWKGQRCFIIGGGDSLRGFDFSKLKNELVIGINRAYEKIDCTINFSMDHTLYEWITNGKLGDTARNKFDEFRGIPVWLDSVGYDYPQGIYIVNQIPKNNMGRSLKDGIRSGS
;
A
#
# COMPACT_ATOMS: atom_id res chain seq x y z
N MET A 1 41.22 36.20 -13.10
CA MET A 1 41.69 34.99 -13.83
C MET A 1 40.66 33.91 -13.59
N THR A 2 39.88 33.56 -14.62
CA THR A 2 38.86 32.51 -14.55
C THR A 2 39.56 31.20 -14.85
N GLU A 3 39.77 30.34 -13.85
CA GLU A 3 40.34 29.02 -14.06
C GLU A 3 39.38 28.18 -14.91
N MET A 4 39.83 27.75 -16.08
CA MET A 4 39.11 26.79 -16.92
C MET A 4 39.14 25.44 -16.22
N ILE A 5 38.00 25.05 -15.63
CA ILE A 5 37.81 23.71 -15.08
C ILE A 5 37.74 22.74 -16.26
N THR A 6 38.80 21.93 -16.44
CA THR A 6 38.85 20.88 -17.46
C THR A 6 38.24 19.59 -16.91
N THR A 7 37.81 18.69 -17.78
CA THR A 7 37.26 17.36 -17.43
C THR A 7 38.28 16.45 -16.71
N THR A 8 39.55 16.83 -16.62
CA THR A 8 40.59 16.17 -15.84
C THR A 8 40.67 16.65 -14.38
N ASP A 9 39.92 17.69 -13.99
CA ASP A 9 39.84 18.13 -12.61
C ASP A 9 39.25 17.02 -11.74
N LYS A 10 39.97 16.66 -10.67
CA LYS A 10 39.59 15.64 -9.69
C LYS A 10 38.17 15.87 -9.17
N ARG A 11 37.77 17.13 -8.99
CA ARG A 11 36.43 17.51 -8.49
C ARG A 11 35.33 17.16 -9.49
N VAL A 12 35.59 17.31 -10.79
CA VAL A 12 34.66 16.91 -11.87
C VAL A 12 34.57 15.39 -11.96
N GLN A 13 35.71 14.69 -11.84
CA GLN A 13 35.76 13.22 -11.82
C GLN A 13 34.95 12.65 -10.64
N ASP A 14 35.11 13.20 -9.44
CA ASP A 14 34.36 12.77 -8.24
C ASP A 14 32.85 12.98 -8.41
N ILE A 15 32.42 14.11 -9.02
CA ILE A 15 31.01 14.37 -9.33
C ILE A 15 30.48 13.33 -10.31
N MET A 16 31.22 13.03 -11.39
CA MET A 16 30.81 12.04 -12.39
C MET A 16 30.70 10.63 -11.80
N VAL A 17 31.63 10.23 -10.93
CA VAL A 17 31.60 8.93 -10.23
C VAL A 17 30.37 8.85 -9.33
N ASN A 18 30.08 9.89 -8.55
CA ASN A 18 28.92 9.94 -7.68
C ASN A 18 27.60 9.91 -8.47
N MET A 19 27.52 10.63 -9.59
CA MET A 19 26.35 10.57 -10.49
C MET A 19 26.13 9.16 -11.05
N ARG A 20 27.19 8.49 -11.55
CA ARG A 20 27.09 7.12 -12.06
C ARG A 20 26.65 6.13 -10.98
N ARG A 21 27.20 6.24 -9.77
CA ARG A 21 26.80 5.41 -8.63
C ARG A 21 25.32 5.62 -8.28
N ARG A 22 24.84 6.86 -8.27
CA ARG A 22 23.43 7.17 -8.00
C ARG A 22 22.51 6.58 -9.07
N VAL A 23 22.85 6.73 -10.34
CA VAL A 23 22.09 6.13 -11.45
C VAL A 23 22.04 4.61 -11.35
N GLN A 24 23.14 3.96 -10.95
CA GLN A 24 23.17 2.51 -10.76
C GLN A 24 22.27 2.09 -9.59
N LEU A 25 22.35 2.76 -8.44
CA LEU A 25 21.48 2.49 -7.29
C LEU A 25 20.00 2.67 -7.62
N ASP A 26 19.66 3.70 -8.40
CA ASP A 26 18.29 3.92 -8.85
C ASP A 26 17.82 2.80 -9.79
N ARG A 27 18.69 2.29 -10.68
CA ARG A 27 18.37 1.12 -11.54
C ARG A 27 18.17 -0.15 -10.73
N ASP A 28 19.11 -0.47 -9.84
CA ASP A 28 19.03 -1.67 -8.99
C ASP A 28 17.75 -1.64 -8.13
N LYS A 29 17.39 -0.46 -7.63
CA LYS A 29 16.15 -0.23 -6.90
C LYS A 29 14.91 -0.45 -7.78
N GLN A 30 14.91 0.05 -9.01
CA GLN A 30 13.80 -0.17 -9.95
C GLN A 30 13.64 -1.65 -10.31
N ASP A 31 14.73 -2.38 -10.45
CA ASP A 31 14.68 -3.81 -10.76
C ASP A 31 14.21 -4.64 -9.56
N GLN A 32 14.65 -4.31 -8.34
CA GLN A 32 14.11 -4.92 -7.12
C GLN A 32 12.61 -4.67 -6.96
N ILE A 33 12.14 -3.45 -7.28
CA ILE A 33 10.71 -3.11 -7.26
C ILE A 33 9.94 -4.01 -8.24
N LYS A 34 10.44 -4.19 -9.47
CA LYS A 34 9.80 -5.06 -10.47
C LYS A 34 9.71 -6.51 -9.99
N GLU A 35 10.77 -7.05 -9.39
CA GLU A 35 10.78 -8.41 -8.86
C GLU A 35 9.80 -8.59 -7.70
N ASN A 36 9.75 -7.63 -6.77
CA ASN A 36 8.77 -7.65 -5.69
C ASN A 36 7.33 -7.63 -6.22
N TRP A 37 7.06 -6.83 -7.26
CA TRP A 37 5.75 -6.81 -7.92
C TRP A 37 5.40 -8.11 -8.62
N LYS A 38 6.37 -8.76 -9.28
CA LYS A 38 6.16 -10.08 -9.89
C LYS A 38 5.77 -11.11 -8.84
N GLU A 39 6.43 -11.08 -7.69
CA GLU A 39 6.12 -12.01 -6.59
C GLU A 39 4.74 -11.74 -5.99
N ILE A 40 4.40 -10.47 -5.72
CA ILE A 40 3.07 -10.07 -5.25
C ILE A 40 1.97 -10.51 -6.24
N ARG A 41 2.19 -10.33 -7.56
CA ARG A 41 1.27 -10.80 -8.61
C ARG A 41 1.19 -12.32 -8.69
N ARG A 42 2.31 -13.03 -8.54
CA ARG A 42 2.36 -14.50 -8.49
C ARG A 42 1.51 -15.05 -7.34
N LEU A 43 1.48 -14.32 -6.21
CA LEU A 43 0.65 -14.61 -5.05
C LEU A 43 -0.82 -14.20 -5.23
N GLY A 44 -1.21 -13.70 -6.41
CA GLY A 44 -2.59 -13.31 -6.72
C GLY A 44 -2.97 -11.90 -6.29
N PHE A 45 -2.00 -11.08 -5.88
CA PHE A 45 -2.22 -9.70 -5.44
C PHE A 45 -1.90 -8.69 -6.54
N GLY A 46 -2.83 -7.76 -6.79
CA GLY A 46 -2.69 -6.70 -7.79
C GLY A 46 -3.12 -7.13 -9.20
N PHE A 47 -3.88 -6.24 -9.86
CA PHE A 47 -4.34 -6.25 -11.26
C PHE A 47 -3.98 -7.50 -12.06
N ALA A 48 -4.77 -8.55 -11.88
CA ALA A 48 -4.81 -9.66 -12.82
C ALA A 48 -6.11 -9.55 -13.61
N GLU A 49 -6.00 -9.17 -14.89
CA GLU A 49 -7.09 -9.42 -15.83
C GLU A 49 -7.36 -10.93 -15.85
N GLY A 50 -8.61 -11.31 -15.58
CA GLY A 50 -9.06 -12.70 -15.71
C GLY A 50 -8.75 -13.63 -14.53
N VAL A 51 -8.16 -13.16 -13.43
CA VAL A 51 -8.08 -13.95 -12.20
C VAL A 51 -9.24 -13.50 -11.31
N SER A 52 -10.26 -14.36 -11.19
CA SER A 52 -11.21 -14.24 -10.07
C SER A 52 -10.38 -14.15 -8.79
N PRO A 53 -10.68 -13.20 -7.86
CA PRO A 53 -10.06 -13.23 -6.54
C PRO A 53 -10.15 -14.68 -6.03
N PRO A 54 -9.09 -15.24 -5.42
CA PRO A 54 -9.01 -16.66 -5.13
C PRO A 54 -10.34 -17.10 -4.53
N SER A 55 -11.08 -17.88 -5.34
CA SER A 55 -12.37 -18.43 -4.99
C SER A 55 -12.15 -19.21 -3.71
N VAL A 56 -12.75 -18.72 -2.63
CA VAL A 56 -13.01 -19.45 -1.41
C VAL A 56 -11.89 -20.40 -0.98
N LEU A 57 -10.76 -19.84 -0.53
CA LEU A 57 -9.90 -20.55 0.42
C LEU A 57 -10.63 -20.77 1.77
N ASP A 58 -11.26 -21.93 1.94
CA ASP A 58 -11.80 -22.44 3.21
C ASP A 58 -10.75 -22.31 4.32
N TYR A 59 -10.95 -21.44 5.32
CA TYR A 59 -10.14 -21.43 6.54
C TYR A 59 -10.94 -20.90 7.74
N GLU A 60 -10.89 -21.64 8.85
CA GLU A 60 -11.44 -21.29 10.17
C GLU A 60 -10.48 -20.41 11.03
N GLU A 61 -9.40 -19.86 10.47
CA GLU A 61 -8.42 -19.05 11.21
C GLU A 61 -8.13 -17.72 10.49
N GLY A 62 -8.22 -16.61 11.22
CA GLY A 62 -8.26 -15.23 10.68
C GLY A 62 -7.02 -14.82 9.86
N ARG A 63 -7.24 -14.02 8.80
CA ARG A 63 -6.19 -13.60 7.85
C ARG A 63 -5.46 -12.35 8.33
N MET A 64 -4.37 -12.57 9.05
CA MET A 64 -3.52 -11.45 9.49
C MET A 64 -2.75 -10.88 8.29
N LEU A 65 -2.75 -9.57 8.12
CA LEU A 65 -2.02 -8.91 7.02
C LEU A 65 -0.54 -9.32 6.98
N HIS A 66 0.08 -9.52 8.15
CA HIS A 66 1.50 -9.88 8.26
C HIS A 66 1.85 -11.25 7.64
N GLU A 67 0.86 -12.10 7.36
CA GLU A 67 1.08 -13.42 6.73
C GLU A 67 1.36 -13.30 5.23
N ILE A 68 0.80 -12.27 4.59
CA ILE A 68 0.99 -12.01 3.16
C ILE A 68 1.93 -10.83 2.89
N LEU A 69 2.09 -9.95 3.89
CA LEU A 69 2.92 -8.76 3.79
C LEU A 69 3.90 -8.74 4.98
N PRO A 70 5.09 -9.32 4.83
CA PRO A 70 6.08 -9.36 5.91
C PRO A 70 6.62 -7.96 6.23
N ASP A 71 7.19 -7.81 7.42
CA ASP A 71 7.81 -6.56 7.83
C ASP A 71 8.88 -6.09 6.85
N GLY A 72 8.84 -4.80 6.52
CA GLY A 72 9.79 -4.22 5.59
C GLY A 72 9.58 -4.61 4.12
N ALA A 73 8.45 -5.24 3.76
CA ALA A 73 8.11 -5.53 2.36
C ALA A 73 8.24 -4.30 1.45
N TRP A 74 7.93 -3.10 1.98
CA TRP A 74 8.04 -1.83 1.26
C TRP A 74 9.28 -1.00 1.65
N LYS A 75 10.25 -1.60 2.36
CA LYS A 75 11.44 -0.88 2.84
C LYS A 75 12.22 -0.29 1.67
N GLY A 76 12.50 1.01 1.77
CA GLY A 76 13.21 1.75 0.73
C GLY A 76 12.37 2.08 -0.50
N GLN A 77 11.13 1.59 -0.61
CA GLN A 77 10.22 1.91 -1.72
C GLN A 77 9.44 3.20 -1.43
N ARG A 78 9.06 3.91 -2.48
CA ARG A 78 8.17 5.08 -2.34
C ARG A 78 6.76 4.56 -2.08
N CYS A 79 6.09 5.13 -1.08
CA CYS A 79 4.72 4.81 -0.73
C CYS A 79 3.94 6.11 -0.48
N PHE A 80 2.67 6.13 -0.88
CA PHE A 80 1.74 7.21 -0.63
C PHE A 80 0.63 6.74 0.31
N ILE A 81 0.23 7.60 1.23
CA ILE A 81 -0.94 7.36 2.09
C ILE A 81 -1.99 8.40 1.71
N ILE A 82 -3.16 7.93 1.32
CA ILE A 82 -4.25 8.76 0.79
C ILE A 82 -5.43 8.72 1.75
N GLY A 83 -5.64 9.82 2.46
CA GLY A 83 -6.78 10.03 3.35
C GLY A 83 -8.05 10.50 2.63
N GLY A 84 -9.03 10.95 3.41
CA GLY A 84 -10.31 11.47 2.91
C GLY A 84 -10.45 13.00 2.92
N GLY A 85 -9.40 13.75 3.25
CA GLY A 85 -9.49 15.19 3.47
C GLY A 85 -9.80 16.02 2.22
N ASP A 86 -10.40 17.20 2.41
CA ASP A 86 -10.81 18.11 1.33
C ASP A 86 -9.64 18.64 0.48
N SER A 87 -8.41 18.60 1.00
CA SER A 87 -7.20 18.94 0.24
C SER A 87 -6.97 18.06 -0.99
N LEU A 88 -7.65 16.91 -1.09
CA LEU A 88 -7.61 16.03 -2.26
C LEU A 88 -8.62 16.43 -3.34
N ARG A 89 -9.43 17.48 -3.13
CA ARG A 89 -10.37 17.95 -4.15
C ARG A 89 -9.59 18.48 -5.35
N GLY A 90 -9.82 17.87 -6.52
CA GLY A 90 -9.11 18.20 -7.76
C GLY A 90 -7.70 17.61 -7.85
N PHE A 91 -7.30 16.74 -6.91
CA PHE A 91 -6.04 16.00 -7.05
C PHE A 91 -6.13 15.04 -8.23
N ASP A 92 -5.09 15.04 -9.07
CA ASP A 92 -4.96 14.13 -10.19
C ASP A 92 -4.36 12.79 -9.72
N PHE A 93 -5.25 11.82 -9.44
CA PHE A 93 -4.87 10.48 -8.97
C PHE A 93 -4.12 9.65 -10.02
N SER A 94 -4.14 10.03 -11.31
CA SER A 94 -3.37 9.32 -12.34
C SER A 94 -1.86 9.40 -12.09
N LYS A 95 -1.40 10.43 -11.34
CA LYS A 95 -0.02 10.60 -10.92
C LYS A 95 0.48 9.51 -9.96
N LEU A 96 -0.44 8.75 -9.37
CA LEU A 96 -0.14 7.65 -8.45
C LEU A 96 -0.24 6.27 -9.14
N LYS A 97 -0.48 6.24 -10.46
CA LYS A 97 -0.51 4.98 -11.22
C LYS A 97 0.83 4.25 -11.09
N ASN A 98 0.78 2.97 -10.75
CA ASN A 98 1.93 2.09 -10.50
C ASN A 98 2.77 2.44 -9.25
N GLU A 99 2.27 3.31 -8.35
CA GLU A 99 2.90 3.54 -7.05
C GLU A 99 2.33 2.60 -5.98
N LEU A 100 3.06 2.43 -4.89
CA LEU A 100 2.52 1.81 -3.67
C LEU A 100 1.61 2.82 -2.98
N VAL A 101 0.34 2.48 -2.82
CA VAL A 101 -0.66 3.37 -2.24
C VAL A 101 -1.41 2.65 -1.13
N ILE A 102 -1.45 3.27 0.05
CA ILE A 102 -2.37 2.92 1.14
C ILE A 102 -3.52 3.92 1.10
N GLY A 103 -4.69 3.49 0.64
CA GLY A 103 -5.93 4.24 0.76
C GLY A 103 -6.49 4.07 2.17
N ILE A 104 -7.02 5.14 2.75
CA ILE A 104 -7.68 5.11 4.07
C ILE A 104 -9.19 5.21 3.91
N ASN A 105 -9.91 4.31 4.58
CA ASN A 105 -11.37 4.27 4.62
C ASN A 105 -12.00 4.26 3.22
N ARG A 106 -12.63 5.37 2.81
CA ARG A 106 -13.34 5.54 1.53
C ARG A 106 -12.43 5.92 0.36
N ALA A 107 -11.10 5.86 0.54
CA ALA A 107 -10.15 6.19 -0.52
C ALA A 107 -10.27 5.25 -1.74
N TYR A 108 -10.67 3.99 -1.55
CA TYR A 108 -10.95 3.04 -2.64
C TYR A 108 -11.98 3.55 -3.65
N GLU A 109 -12.85 4.51 -3.28
CA GLU A 109 -13.80 5.10 -4.22
C GLU A 109 -13.14 6.03 -5.24
N LYS A 110 -11.92 6.50 -4.99
CA LYS A 110 -11.25 7.53 -5.80
C LYS A 110 -10.00 7.03 -6.49
N ILE A 111 -9.35 6.00 -5.94
CA ILE A 111 -8.08 5.49 -6.43
C ILE A 111 -7.97 3.98 -6.18
N ASP A 112 -7.40 3.28 -7.17
CA ASP A 112 -6.94 1.90 -7.02
C ASP A 112 -5.68 1.89 -6.15
N CYS A 113 -5.89 1.67 -4.84
CA CYS A 113 -4.80 1.54 -3.89
C CYS A 113 -4.30 0.09 -3.78
N THR A 114 -3.01 -0.06 -3.44
CA THR A 114 -2.41 -1.38 -3.17
C THR A 114 -3.01 -1.99 -1.91
N ILE A 115 -3.24 -1.17 -0.88
CA ILE A 115 -3.91 -1.53 0.36
C ILE A 115 -5.02 -0.51 0.59
N ASN A 116 -6.24 -0.95 0.86
CA ASN A 116 -7.27 -0.08 1.43
C ASN A 116 -7.41 -0.41 2.91
N PHE A 117 -6.92 0.48 3.78
CA PHE A 117 -6.91 0.31 5.22
C PHE A 117 -8.09 1.04 5.87
N SER A 118 -8.90 0.33 6.65
CA SER A 118 -10.00 0.91 7.43
C SER A 118 -9.76 0.75 8.93
N MET A 119 -10.04 1.81 9.67
CA MET A 119 -9.93 1.80 11.14
C MET A 119 -11.24 1.40 11.83
N ASP A 120 -12.37 1.53 11.15
CA ASP A 120 -13.70 1.36 11.73
C ASP A 120 -14.44 0.19 11.09
N HIS A 121 -14.87 -0.77 11.91
CA HIS A 121 -15.68 -1.89 11.45
C HIS A 121 -17.01 -1.44 10.80
N THR A 122 -17.56 -0.33 11.28
CA THR A 122 -18.80 0.25 10.74
C THR A 122 -18.70 0.63 9.26
N LEU A 123 -17.50 0.90 8.73
CA LEU A 123 -17.34 1.17 7.30
C LEU A 123 -17.75 -0.05 6.48
N TYR A 124 -17.35 -1.25 6.89
CA TYR A 124 -17.68 -2.48 6.18
C TYR A 124 -19.20 -2.70 6.14
N GLU A 125 -19.87 -2.49 7.28
CA GLU A 125 -21.33 -2.55 7.36
C GLU A 125 -21.99 -1.52 6.44
N TRP A 126 -21.51 -0.28 6.42
CA TRP A 126 -22.08 0.78 5.58
C TRP A 126 -21.93 0.52 4.09
N ILE A 127 -20.86 -0.17 3.68
CA ILE A 127 -20.67 -0.61 2.29
C ILE A 127 -21.68 -1.71 1.97
N THR A 128 -21.73 -2.76 2.79
CA THR A 128 -22.50 -3.98 2.52
C THR A 128 -24.01 -3.79 2.65
N ASN A 129 -24.47 -2.93 3.56
CA ASN A 129 -25.89 -2.59 3.73
C ASN A 129 -26.37 -1.47 2.79
N GLY A 130 -25.49 -0.95 1.92
CA GLY A 130 -25.84 0.07 0.94
C GLY A 130 -25.99 1.49 1.49
N LYS A 131 -25.63 1.77 2.75
CA LYS A 131 -25.70 3.12 3.35
C LYS A 131 -24.83 4.15 2.61
N LEU A 132 -23.76 3.70 1.95
CA LEU A 132 -22.90 4.57 1.13
C LEU A 132 -23.36 4.69 -0.34
N GLY A 133 -24.43 3.99 -0.73
CA GLY A 133 -24.96 3.92 -2.08
C GLY A 133 -24.26 2.87 -2.96
N ASP A 134 -24.94 2.50 -4.05
CA ASP A 134 -24.52 1.40 -4.94
C ASP A 134 -23.17 1.65 -5.58
N THR A 135 -22.83 2.90 -5.91
CA THR A 135 -21.51 3.24 -6.47
C THR A 135 -20.38 2.88 -5.53
N ALA A 136 -20.53 3.13 -4.23
CA ALA A 136 -19.50 2.82 -3.24
C ALA A 136 -19.39 1.32 -3.00
N ARG A 137 -20.51 0.60 -3.07
CA ARG A 137 -20.53 -0.87 -2.98
C ARG A 137 -19.86 -1.51 -4.19
N ASN A 138 -20.26 -1.13 -5.40
CA ASN A 138 -19.70 -1.68 -6.65
C ASN A 138 -18.19 -1.45 -6.73
N LYS A 139 -17.70 -0.26 -6.35
CA LYS A 139 -16.25 0.01 -6.30
C LYS A 139 -15.51 -0.84 -5.28
N PHE A 140 -16.16 -1.20 -4.18
CA PHE A 140 -15.59 -2.11 -3.19
C PHE A 140 -15.57 -3.55 -3.72
N ASP A 141 -16.65 -4.00 -4.35
CA ASP A 141 -16.76 -5.33 -4.95
C ASP A 141 -15.77 -5.52 -6.11
N GLU A 142 -15.49 -4.46 -6.86
CA GLU A 142 -14.50 -4.43 -7.95
C GLU A 142 -13.07 -4.19 -7.47
N PHE A 143 -12.85 -3.85 -6.20
CA PHE A 143 -11.56 -3.48 -5.65
C PHE A 143 -10.55 -4.64 -5.77
N ARG A 144 -9.38 -4.36 -6.35
CA ARG A 144 -8.33 -5.37 -6.63
C ARG A 144 -7.11 -5.28 -5.72
N GLY A 145 -7.09 -4.34 -4.77
CA GLY A 145 -6.03 -4.23 -3.78
C GLY A 145 -6.27 -5.17 -2.60
N ILE A 146 -5.52 -4.96 -1.51
CA ILE A 146 -5.66 -5.70 -0.26
C ILE A 146 -6.58 -4.90 0.67
N PRO A 147 -7.85 -5.30 0.87
CA PRO A 147 -8.71 -4.68 1.86
C PRO A 147 -8.24 -5.11 3.26
N VAL A 148 -7.92 -4.14 4.11
CA VAL A 148 -7.39 -4.36 5.46
C VAL A 148 -8.22 -3.60 6.47
N TRP A 149 -8.60 -4.27 7.56
CA TRP A 149 -9.29 -3.67 8.69
C TRP A 149 -8.44 -3.73 9.96
N LEU A 150 -8.54 -2.68 10.77
CA LEU A 150 -8.05 -2.69 12.14
C LEU A 150 -9.02 -3.49 13.01
N ASP A 151 -8.56 -4.61 13.56
CA ASP A 151 -9.37 -5.38 14.50
C ASP A 151 -9.33 -4.72 15.87
N SER A 152 -10.37 -3.92 16.13
CA SER A 152 -10.58 -3.18 17.38
C SER A 152 -11.66 -3.79 18.26
N VAL A 153 -12.49 -4.68 17.70
CA VAL A 153 -13.71 -5.18 18.36
C VAL A 153 -13.92 -6.70 18.20
N GLY A 154 -13.00 -7.42 17.55
CA GLY A 154 -13.17 -8.83 17.23
C GLY A 154 -14.23 -9.07 16.17
N TYR A 155 -14.29 -8.21 15.15
CA TYR A 155 -15.31 -8.32 14.10
C TYR A 155 -15.02 -9.50 13.17
N ASP A 156 -16.03 -10.32 12.90
CA ASP A 156 -15.93 -11.46 12.00
C ASP A 156 -16.07 -11.00 10.54
N TYR A 157 -14.96 -10.56 9.95
CA TYR A 157 -14.95 -10.13 8.55
C TYR A 157 -15.06 -11.33 7.62
N PRO A 158 -15.82 -11.21 6.52
CA PRO A 158 -15.87 -12.28 5.56
C PRO A 158 -14.54 -12.41 4.82
N GLN A 159 -14.45 -13.52 4.12
CA GLN A 159 -13.29 -13.88 3.36
C GLN A 159 -12.87 -12.80 2.35
N GLY A 160 -11.55 -12.63 2.23
CA GLY A 160 -10.95 -11.65 1.33
C GLY A 160 -10.56 -10.35 2.01
N ILE A 161 -11.06 -10.11 3.23
CA ILE A 161 -10.63 -9.02 4.12
C ILE A 161 -9.47 -9.51 5.00
N TYR A 162 -8.42 -8.70 5.08
CA TYR A 162 -7.28 -8.91 5.98
C TYR A 162 -7.42 -8.08 7.23
N ILE A 163 -6.83 -8.54 8.33
CA ILE A 163 -6.87 -7.84 9.62
C ILE A 163 -5.49 -7.46 10.11
N VAL A 164 -5.43 -6.35 10.85
CA VAL A 164 -4.29 -5.97 11.67
C VAL A 164 -4.80 -5.74 13.08
N ASN A 165 -4.17 -6.37 14.08
CA ASN A 165 -4.59 -6.22 15.47
C ASN A 165 -4.44 -4.78 15.95
N GLN A 166 -5.36 -4.32 16.79
CA GLN A 166 -5.16 -3.12 17.58
C GLN A 166 -4.28 -3.41 18.79
N ILE A 167 -3.28 -2.56 19.03
CA ILE A 167 -2.48 -2.60 20.28
C ILE A 167 -2.97 -1.57 21.31
N PRO A 168 -2.72 -1.81 22.61
CA PRO A 168 -3.01 -0.85 23.66
C PRO A 168 -2.35 0.52 23.41
N LYS A 169 -3.00 1.61 23.85
CA LYS A 169 -2.55 2.99 23.61
C LYS A 169 -1.12 3.29 24.11
N ASN A 170 -0.66 2.55 25.12
CA ASN A 170 0.66 2.70 25.74
C ASN A 170 1.76 1.90 25.04
N ASN A 171 1.43 1.11 24.02
CA ASN A 171 2.36 0.30 23.26
C ASN A 171 2.64 0.92 21.89
N MET A 172 3.82 0.63 21.35
CA MET A 172 4.20 0.97 19.98
C MET A 172 4.64 -0.32 19.29
N GLY A 173 3.82 -0.77 18.34
CA GLY A 173 4.13 -1.93 17.49
C GLY A 173 5.36 -1.62 16.63
N ARG A 174 6.26 -2.60 16.53
CA ARG A 174 7.45 -2.51 15.66
C ARG A 174 7.34 -3.43 14.45
N SER A 175 6.35 -4.32 14.47
CA SER A 175 6.00 -5.28 13.44
C SER A 175 4.50 -5.20 13.13
N LEU A 176 4.10 -5.53 11.91
CA LEU A 176 2.69 -5.77 11.57
C LEU A 176 2.08 -6.90 12.42
N LYS A 177 2.90 -7.87 12.84
CA LYS A 177 2.50 -8.96 13.74
C LYS A 177 2.12 -8.48 15.13
N ASP A 178 2.76 -7.41 15.59
CA ASP A 178 2.44 -6.82 16.90
C ASP A 178 1.07 -6.13 16.87
N GLY A 179 0.64 -5.68 15.69
CA GLY A 179 -0.52 -4.82 15.50
C GLY A 179 -0.14 -3.33 15.46
N ILE A 180 -1.16 -2.48 15.26
CA ILE A 180 -0.98 -1.03 15.17
C ILE A 180 -1.91 -0.30 16.14
N ARG A 181 -1.52 0.92 16.50
CA ARG A 181 -2.32 1.79 17.35
C ARG A 181 -3.32 2.58 16.50
N SER A 182 -4.57 2.65 16.93
CA SER A 182 -5.54 3.58 16.35
C SER A 182 -5.19 5.03 16.69
N GLY A 183 -5.48 5.94 15.77
CA GLY A 183 -5.49 7.38 16.09
C GLY A 183 -6.41 7.66 17.28
N SER A 184 -6.04 8.67 18.07
CA SER A 184 -6.85 9.20 19.18
C SER A 184 -7.77 10.30 18.72
#